data_AF-A0A2J1DTL1-F1
#
_entry.id   AF-A0A2J1DTL1-F1
#
_cell.length_a   1.000
_cell.length_b   1.000
_cell.length_c   1.000
_cell.angle_alpha   90.00
_cell.angle_beta   90.00
_cell.angle_gamma   90.00
#
_symmetry.space_group_name_H-M   'P 1'
#
loop_
_entity.id
_entity.type
_entity.pdbx_description
1 polymer ?
#
loop_
_entity_poly.entity_id
_entity_poly.type
_entity_poly.pdbx_seq_one_letter_code
_entity_poly.pdbx_strand_id
1 'polypeptide(L)'
;MTTKSELKKISLGSFEGFTADTVYYTAIGYPNNVFALRFDEMRDVISSRHGIMKSDFLTICHIPDELGLYMHDQSKSHFYYYGQLLADVLKEYDIEIENTAFLSTGVQMRNLAFAVEKYEELWVACFTTAGVRHNAVRIGKDAAVGIERNGEFKGFGTICHVVVTNASFDHGALVSSVITVTEAKNVALQEMDIRSSHNPDWLATGTGTDQVIVASGFGEKCKYVQGHTVIGKMMADAVIKSTKEAVANCIRDTAGQPD
;
A
#
# COMPACT_ATOMS: atom_id res chain seq x y z
N MET A 1 22.85 21.53 17.53
CA MET A 1 23.28 20.13 17.37
C MET A 1 22.04 19.26 17.44
N THR A 2 21.39 19.05 16.30
CA THR A 2 20.21 18.21 16.18
C THR A 2 20.67 16.76 16.25
N THR A 3 20.32 16.07 17.34
CA THR A 3 20.51 14.63 17.47
C THR A 3 19.90 13.94 16.25
N LYS A 4 20.72 13.30 15.41
CA LYS A 4 20.24 12.36 14.40
C LYS A 4 19.37 11.34 15.14
N SER A 5 18.07 11.29 14.87
CA SER A 5 17.27 10.17 15.35
C SER A 5 17.83 8.93 14.68
N GLU A 6 18.28 7.94 15.45
CA GLU A 6 18.71 6.67 14.89
C GLU A 6 17.51 5.98 14.20
N LEU A 7 17.74 5.49 12.99
CA LEU A 7 16.78 4.66 12.27
C LEU A 7 16.54 3.39 13.12
N LYS A 8 15.26 3.05 13.34
CA LYS A 8 14.86 1.88 14.10
C LYS A 8 14.01 0.96 13.24
N LYS A 9 14.41 -0.30 13.17
CA LYS A 9 13.68 -1.37 12.47
C LYS A 9 12.91 -2.26 13.44
N ILE A 10 11.65 -2.56 13.13
CA ILE A 10 10.83 -3.54 13.83
C ILE A 10 10.42 -4.60 12.82
N SER A 11 10.85 -5.84 13.01
CA SER A 11 10.50 -6.93 12.10
C SER A 11 9.04 -7.34 12.24
N LEU A 12 8.35 -7.42 11.10
CA LEU A 12 7.00 -7.99 10.98
C LEU A 12 7.05 -9.49 10.68
N GLY A 13 8.19 -9.97 10.18
CA GLY A 13 8.46 -11.38 9.95
C GLY A 13 9.44 -11.62 8.81
N SER A 14 9.94 -12.85 8.77
CA SER A 14 10.63 -13.42 7.60
C SER A 14 9.70 -14.42 6.93
N PHE A 15 9.58 -14.28 5.62
CA PHE A 15 8.69 -15.08 4.77
C PHE A 15 9.54 -15.79 3.72
N GLU A 16 8.92 -16.71 2.97
CA GLU A 16 9.61 -17.39 1.88
C GLU A 16 9.98 -16.40 0.77
N GLY A 17 11.28 -16.10 0.63
CA GLY A 17 11.81 -15.23 -0.41
C GLY A 17 11.75 -13.73 -0.13
N PHE A 18 11.39 -13.30 1.10
CA PHE A 18 11.42 -11.89 1.51
C PHE A 18 11.37 -11.66 3.03
N THR A 19 11.76 -10.45 3.45
CA THR A 19 11.56 -9.93 4.81
C THR A 19 10.63 -8.74 4.79
N ALA A 20 9.86 -8.56 5.88
CA ALA A 20 9.00 -7.41 6.06
C ALA A 20 9.28 -6.72 7.41
N ASP A 21 9.37 -5.40 7.39
CA ASP A 21 9.74 -4.58 8.52
C ASP A 21 8.88 -3.29 8.56
N THR A 22 8.68 -2.76 9.76
CA THR A 22 8.34 -1.34 9.96
C THR A 22 9.60 -0.58 10.31
N VAL A 23 9.89 0.48 9.57
CA VAL A 23 11.09 1.31 9.77
C VAL A 23 10.67 2.68 10.27
N TYR A 24 11.19 3.08 11.42
CA TYR A 24 11.00 4.41 12.01
C TYR A 24 12.28 5.23 11.82
N TYR A 25 12.14 6.46 11.37
CA TYR A 25 13.27 7.31 10.99
C TYR A 25 12.85 8.79 10.99
N THR A 26 13.76 9.69 10.62
CA THR A 26 13.43 11.12 10.42
C THR A 26 13.50 11.45 8.94
N ALA A 27 12.36 11.81 8.34
CA ALA A 27 12.27 12.27 6.96
C ALA A 27 12.32 13.80 6.93
N ILE A 28 13.40 14.36 6.37
CA ILE A 28 13.54 15.82 6.14
C ILE A 28 13.25 16.65 7.42
N GLY A 29 13.69 16.15 8.58
CA GLY A 29 13.51 16.81 9.87
C GLY A 29 12.25 16.43 10.66
N TYR A 30 11.37 15.60 10.11
CA TYR A 30 10.14 15.13 10.78
C TYR A 30 10.19 13.63 11.11
N PRO A 31 9.75 13.20 12.30
CA PRO A 31 9.58 11.78 12.61
C PRO A 31 8.63 11.12 11.60
N ASN A 32 9.05 9.98 11.04
CA ASN A 32 8.26 9.25 10.08
C ASN A 32 8.41 7.73 10.22
N ASN A 33 7.56 6.98 9.52
CA ASN A 33 7.69 5.53 9.40
C ASN A 33 7.26 5.01 8.03
N VAL A 34 7.82 3.87 7.65
CA VAL A 34 7.42 3.14 6.44
C VAL A 34 7.28 1.65 6.70
N PHE A 35 6.41 1.02 5.93
CA PHE A 35 6.46 -0.42 5.72
C PHE A 35 7.55 -0.70 4.68
N ALA A 36 8.44 -1.63 4.95
CA ALA A 36 9.52 -2.03 4.06
C ALA A 36 9.45 -3.54 3.82
N LEU A 37 9.39 -3.94 2.56
CA LEU A 37 9.45 -5.34 2.12
C LEU A 37 10.65 -5.50 1.20
N ARG A 38 11.58 -6.37 1.59
CA ARG A 38 12.80 -6.67 0.82
C ARG A 38 12.73 -8.10 0.31
N PHE A 39 12.78 -8.29 -1.01
CA PHE A 39 12.90 -9.61 -1.62
C PHE A 39 14.35 -10.08 -1.68
N ASP A 40 14.54 -11.40 -1.68
CA ASP A 40 15.84 -12.02 -1.92
C ASP A 40 16.27 -11.89 -3.39
N GLU A 41 15.29 -11.80 -4.29
CA GLU A 41 15.47 -11.70 -5.74
C GLU A 41 14.53 -10.66 -6.36
N MET A 42 14.99 -10.01 -7.44
CA MET A 42 14.25 -9.01 -8.21
C MET A 42 13.01 -9.60 -8.90
N ARG A 43 11.82 -9.05 -8.63
CA ARG A 43 10.54 -9.58 -9.10
C ARG A 43 9.84 -8.65 -10.08
N ASP A 44 9.01 -9.23 -10.95
CA ASP A 44 8.04 -8.47 -11.75
C ASP A 44 6.91 -7.97 -10.85
N VAL A 45 6.60 -6.69 -10.97
CA VAL A 45 5.67 -5.97 -10.12
C VAL A 45 4.73 -5.13 -10.99
N ILE A 46 3.46 -5.08 -10.63
CA ILE A 46 2.55 -4.03 -11.10
C ILE A 46 2.20 -3.10 -9.95
N SER A 47 2.31 -1.80 -10.18
CA SER A 47 1.99 -0.74 -9.24
C SER A 47 0.97 0.21 -9.87
N SER A 48 -0.02 0.63 -9.09
CA SER A 48 -0.94 1.69 -9.52
C SER A 48 -0.27 3.07 -9.65
N ARG A 49 0.97 3.23 -9.16
CA ARG A 49 1.77 4.45 -9.34
C ARG A 49 2.79 4.36 -10.47
N HIS A 50 3.41 3.19 -10.62
CA HIS A 50 4.60 3.02 -11.50
C HIS A 50 4.32 2.18 -12.74
N GLY A 51 3.13 1.59 -12.87
CA GLY A 51 2.85 0.62 -13.91
C GLY A 51 3.59 -0.70 -13.65
N ILE A 52 3.96 -1.39 -14.72
CA ILE A 52 4.75 -2.63 -14.64
C ILE A 52 6.23 -2.28 -14.54
N MET A 53 6.92 -2.82 -13.54
CA MET A 53 8.35 -2.63 -13.32
C MET A 53 8.98 -3.88 -12.70
N LYS A 54 10.31 -3.88 -12.60
CA LYS A 54 11.02 -4.82 -11.74
C LYS A 54 11.39 -4.13 -10.44
N SER A 55 11.21 -4.84 -9.33
CA SER A 55 11.57 -4.34 -8.02
C SER A 55 11.90 -5.48 -7.05
N ASP A 56 12.89 -5.25 -6.21
CA ASP A 56 13.28 -6.10 -5.09
C ASP A 56 12.99 -5.41 -3.74
N PHE A 57 12.39 -4.21 -3.76
CA PHE A 57 12.02 -3.44 -2.57
C PHE A 57 10.67 -2.75 -2.73
N LEU A 58 9.70 -3.12 -1.89
CA LEU A 58 8.36 -2.53 -1.88
C LEU A 58 8.16 -1.74 -0.60
N THR A 59 7.49 -0.59 -0.68
CA THR A 59 7.22 0.22 0.52
C THR A 59 5.88 0.92 0.51
N ILE A 60 5.29 1.09 1.69
CA ILE A 60 4.20 2.04 1.92
C ILE A 60 4.78 3.16 2.79
N CYS A 61 4.85 4.37 2.24
CA CYS A 61 5.37 5.54 2.92
C CYS A 61 4.25 6.29 3.65
N HIS A 62 4.39 6.48 4.96
CA HIS A 62 3.52 7.40 5.68
C HIS A 62 3.89 8.84 5.31
N ILE A 63 2.89 9.65 4.94
CA ILE A 63 3.04 11.05 4.59
C ILE A 63 2.15 11.87 5.54
N PRO A 64 2.72 12.40 6.64
CA PRO A 64 2.02 13.36 7.47
C PRO A 64 1.85 14.69 6.73
N ASP A 65 0.92 15.53 7.21
CA ASP A 65 0.54 16.79 6.56
C ASP A 65 1.75 17.71 6.30
N GLU A 66 2.71 17.74 7.23
CA GLU A 66 3.95 18.53 7.10
C GLU A 66 4.80 18.11 5.91
N LEU A 67 4.86 16.80 5.61
CA LEU A 67 5.58 16.27 4.45
C LEU A 67 4.75 16.38 3.16
N GLY A 68 3.41 16.35 3.27
CA GLY A 68 2.53 16.63 2.14
C GLY A 68 2.78 18.02 1.55
N LEU A 69 2.98 19.02 2.41
CA LEU A 69 3.27 20.39 1.99
C LEU A 69 4.60 20.53 1.22
N TYR A 70 5.60 19.75 1.61
CA TYR A 70 6.92 19.75 0.96
C TYR A 70 6.87 19.29 -0.51
N MET A 71 5.89 18.45 -0.86
CA MET A 71 5.76 17.84 -2.18
C MET A 71 4.94 18.66 -3.18
N HIS A 72 4.60 19.93 -2.88
CA HIS A 72 3.78 20.77 -3.75
C HIS A 72 4.53 21.46 -4.90
N ASP A 73 5.87 21.40 -4.97
CA ASP A 73 6.62 21.98 -6.09
C ASP A 73 6.56 21.09 -7.35
N GLN A 74 5.82 21.57 -8.34
CA GLN A 74 5.53 20.85 -9.58
C GLN A 74 6.73 20.73 -10.54
N SER A 75 7.85 21.40 -10.26
CA SER A 75 9.05 21.30 -11.09
C SER A 75 9.82 19.98 -10.91
N LYS A 76 9.43 19.17 -9.92
CA LYS A 76 10.12 17.94 -9.52
C LYS A 76 9.24 16.71 -9.69
N SER A 77 9.87 15.57 -10.00
CA SER A 77 9.17 14.29 -10.11
C SER A 77 8.84 13.72 -8.73
N HIS A 78 7.87 12.81 -8.66
CA HIS A 78 7.64 12.03 -7.44
C HIS A 78 8.89 11.27 -7.00
N PHE A 79 9.65 10.67 -7.93
CA PHE A 79 10.91 10.00 -7.61
C PHE A 79 11.91 10.91 -6.90
N TYR A 80 12.00 12.19 -7.27
CA TYR A 80 12.85 13.16 -6.57
C TYR A 80 12.41 13.38 -5.11
N TYR A 81 11.11 13.54 -4.86
CA TYR A 81 10.58 13.73 -3.52
C TYR A 81 10.73 12.48 -2.66
N TYR A 82 10.33 11.32 -3.17
CA TYR A 82 10.43 10.06 -2.44
C TYR A 82 11.89 9.63 -2.24
N GLY A 83 12.80 9.95 -3.17
CA GLY A 83 14.24 9.74 -2.97
C GLY A 83 14.79 10.51 -1.76
N GLN A 84 14.31 11.75 -1.54
CA GLN A 84 14.68 12.51 -0.34
C GLN A 84 13.95 12.03 0.92
N LEU A 85 12.65 11.76 0.82
CA LEU A 85 11.85 11.29 1.95
C LEU A 85 12.28 9.92 2.45
N LEU A 86 12.81 9.07 1.58
CA LEU A 86 13.25 7.71 1.90
C LEU A 86 14.76 7.58 1.99
N ALA A 87 15.55 8.68 1.90
CA ALA A 87 17.00 8.62 1.76
C ALA A 87 17.69 7.72 2.80
N ASP A 88 17.32 7.84 4.08
CA ASP A 88 17.88 7.02 5.16
C ASP A 88 17.43 5.55 5.07
N VAL A 89 16.20 5.30 4.62
CA VAL A 89 15.67 3.94 4.41
C VAL A 89 16.36 3.28 3.22
N LEU A 90 16.44 3.97 2.08
CA LEU A 90 17.12 3.50 0.87
C LEU A 90 18.57 3.14 1.17
N LYS A 91 19.27 3.99 1.93
CA LYS A 91 20.64 3.72 2.38
C LYS A 91 20.74 2.51 3.30
N GLU A 92 19.80 2.33 4.24
CA GLU A 92 19.78 1.18 5.16
C GLU A 92 19.63 -0.16 4.41
N TYR A 93 18.82 -0.18 3.34
CA TYR A 93 18.60 -1.38 2.53
C TYR A 93 19.55 -1.52 1.34
N ASP A 94 20.44 -0.55 1.11
CA ASP A 94 21.33 -0.47 -0.07
C ASP A 94 20.55 -0.52 -1.40
N ILE A 95 19.53 0.33 -1.51
CA ILE A 95 18.62 0.38 -2.66
C ILE A 95 18.49 1.76 -3.26
N GLU A 96 18.44 1.81 -4.59
CA GLU A 96 18.14 3.00 -5.37
C GLU A 96 16.62 3.20 -5.52
N ILE A 97 16.17 4.45 -5.54
CA ILE A 97 14.74 4.77 -5.61
C ILE A 97 14.10 4.24 -6.91
N GLU A 98 14.86 4.15 -8.00
CA GLU A 98 14.43 3.64 -9.31
C GLU A 98 14.07 2.14 -9.27
N ASN A 99 14.65 1.38 -8.34
CA ASN A 99 14.36 -0.03 -8.14
C ASN A 99 13.26 -0.26 -7.09
N THR A 100 12.66 0.81 -6.56
CA THR A 100 11.67 0.74 -5.48
C THR A 100 10.26 0.95 -6.02
N ALA A 101 9.36 0.01 -5.75
CA ALA A 101 7.93 0.23 -5.91
C ALA A 101 7.33 0.75 -4.60
N PHE A 102 6.87 2.00 -4.60
CA PHE A 102 6.33 2.64 -3.41
C PHE A 102 4.87 3.07 -3.55
N LEU A 103 4.15 3.01 -2.44
CA LEU A 103 2.84 3.62 -2.21
C LEU A 103 2.96 4.73 -1.15
N SER A 104 1.90 5.52 -0.99
CA SER A 104 1.87 6.48 0.12
C SER A 104 0.50 6.60 0.75
N THR A 105 0.47 6.88 2.05
CA THR A 105 -0.74 6.96 2.84
C THR A 105 -0.57 7.94 3.99
N GLY A 106 -1.68 8.49 4.49
CA GLY A 106 -1.70 9.23 5.76
C GLY A 106 -1.88 8.32 6.98
N VAL A 107 -1.94 7.00 6.78
CA VAL A 107 -2.09 6.01 7.86
C VAL A 107 -0.71 5.63 8.42
N GLN A 108 -0.55 5.76 9.73
CA GLN A 108 0.65 5.34 10.45
C GLN A 108 0.87 3.82 10.35
N MET A 109 2.12 3.35 10.20
CA MET A 109 2.42 1.92 10.04
C MET A 109 2.07 1.05 11.25
N ARG A 110 1.84 1.65 12.43
CA ARG A 110 1.26 0.93 13.58
C ARG A 110 -0.14 0.34 13.29
N ASN A 111 -0.85 0.89 12.30
CA ASN A 111 -2.17 0.43 11.86
C ASN A 111 -2.09 -0.48 10.62
N LEU A 112 -0.88 -0.79 10.13
CA LEU A 112 -0.68 -1.80 9.10
C LEU A 112 -1.20 -3.15 9.61
N ALA A 113 -2.00 -3.82 8.79
CA ALA A 113 -2.41 -5.19 9.03
C ALA A 113 -1.94 -6.08 7.88
N PHE A 114 -1.81 -7.38 8.12
CA PHE A 114 -1.51 -8.32 7.05
C PHE A 114 -2.23 -9.64 7.25
N ALA A 115 -2.40 -10.37 6.14
CA ALA A 115 -2.93 -11.72 6.12
C ALA A 115 -2.14 -12.58 5.14
N VAL A 116 -2.08 -13.88 5.41
CA VAL A 116 -1.40 -14.87 4.57
C VAL A 116 -2.33 -16.04 4.32
N GLU A 117 -2.57 -16.35 3.06
CA GLU A 117 -3.30 -17.55 2.63
C GLU A 117 -2.32 -18.55 2.02
N LYS A 118 -2.56 -19.84 2.30
CA LYS A 118 -1.77 -20.95 1.76
C LYS A 118 -2.71 -22.04 1.25
N TYR A 119 -2.37 -22.63 0.11
CA TYR A 119 -3.07 -23.78 -0.44
C TYR A 119 -2.08 -24.58 -1.29
N GLU A 120 -1.87 -25.85 -0.94
CA GLU A 120 -0.82 -26.69 -1.52
C GLU A 120 0.54 -25.95 -1.50
N GLU A 121 1.26 -25.86 -2.61
CA GLU A 121 2.51 -25.11 -2.73
C GLU A 121 2.32 -23.60 -2.84
N LEU A 122 1.11 -23.10 -3.09
CA LEU A 122 0.86 -21.67 -3.30
C LEU A 122 0.71 -20.92 -1.99
N TRP A 123 1.19 -19.67 -1.97
CA TRP A 123 0.87 -18.70 -0.93
C TRP A 123 0.65 -17.30 -1.48
N VAL A 124 -0.18 -16.53 -0.78
CA VAL A 124 -0.38 -15.10 -1.01
C VAL A 124 -0.33 -14.38 0.33
N ALA A 125 0.46 -13.33 0.43
CA ALA A 125 0.44 -12.40 1.56
C ALA A 125 -0.02 -11.02 1.10
N CYS A 126 -0.85 -10.36 1.90
CA CYS A 126 -1.30 -9.00 1.66
C CYS A 126 -1.07 -8.14 2.88
N PHE A 127 -0.36 -7.02 2.70
CA PHE A 127 -0.11 -5.99 3.71
C PHE A 127 -0.94 -4.76 3.35
N THR A 128 -1.72 -4.27 4.31
CA THR A 128 -2.73 -3.25 4.07
C THR A 128 -2.67 -2.15 5.13
N THR A 129 -2.69 -0.89 4.68
CA THR A 129 -3.09 0.26 5.50
C THR A 129 -4.43 0.79 4.99
N ALA A 130 -5.33 1.23 5.87
CA ALA A 130 -6.65 1.72 5.45
C ALA A 130 -7.12 2.90 6.32
N GLY A 131 -7.29 4.09 5.73
CA GLY A 131 -7.84 5.25 6.43
C GLY A 131 -9.22 5.64 5.90
N VAL A 132 -10.26 5.10 6.52
CA VAL A 132 -11.64 5.25 6.02
C VAL A 132 -12.48 6.28 6.78
N ARG A 133 -12.01 6.78 7.92
CA ARG A 133 -12.83 7.61 8.84
C ARG A 133 -13.38 8.88 8.18
N HIS A 134 -12.51 9.64 7.53
CA HIS A 134 -12.83 10.98 7.01
C HIS A 134 -12.64 11.10 5.50
N ASN A 135 -12.27 10.00 4.83
CA ASN A 135 -11.88 9.99 3.42
C ASN A 135 -12.57 8.86 2.62
N ALA A 136 -13.55 8.15 3.21
CA ALA A 136 -14.26 7.11 2.47
C ALA A 136 -15.16 7.71 1.39
N VAL A 137 -15.14 7.10 0.20
CA VAL A 137 -15.77 7.62 -1.02
C VAL A 137 -16.52 6.52 -1.76
N ARG A 138 -17.72 6.84 -2.24
CA ARG A 138 -18.45 6.15 -3.30
C ARG A 138 -18.02 6.72 -4.65
N ILE A 139 -17.13 6.00 -5.33
CA ILE A 139 -16.63 6.42 -6.65
C ILE A 139 -17.79 6.61 -7.65
N GLY A 140 -17.71 7.68 -8.45
CA GLY A 140 -18.74 8.02 -9.44
C GLY A 140 -20.04 8.61 -8.86
N LYS A 141 -20.13 8.82 -7.54
CA LYS A 141 -21.31 9.42 -6.88
C LYS A 141 -20.95 10.61 -6.00
N ASP A 142 -19.94 10.46 -5.14
CA ASP A 142 -19.40 11.61 -4.43
C ASP A 142 -18.77 12.61 -5.40
N ALA A 143 -18.86 13.90 -5.07
CA ALA A 143 -18.33 14.95 -5.91
C ALA A 143 -16.80 14.88 -6.02
N ALA A 144 -16.28 15.06 -7.24
CA ALA A 144 -14.84 15.23 -7.43
C ALA A 144 -14.39 16.55 -6.82
N VAL A 145 -13.22 16.53 -6.16
CA VAL A 145 -12.66 17.71 -5.46
C VAL A 145 -11.84 18.64 -6.37
N GLY A 146 -11.61 18.26 -7.63
CA GLY A 146 -10.84 19.05 -8.58
C GLY A 146 -10.54 18.32 -9.88
N ILE A 147 -9.85 19.02 -10.79
CA ILE A 147 -9.30 18.46 -12.03
C ILE A 147 -7.86 18.04 -11.73
N GLU A 148 -7.53 16.79 -12.01
CA GLU A 148 -6.15 16.31 -11.94
C GLU A 148 -5.32 16.99 -13.03
N ARG A 149 -4.20 17.59 -12.62
CA ARG A 149 -3.23 18.21 -13.53
C ARG A 149 -1.82 17.82 -13.08
N ASN A 150 -1.11 17.05 -13.89
CA ASN A 150 0.30 16.70 -13.67
C ASN A 150 0.60 16.08 -12.28
N GLY A 151 -0.29 15.25 -11.76
CA GLY A 151 -0.22 14.60 -10.45
C GLY A 151 -1.00 15.31 -9.34
N GLU A 152 -1.67 16.45 -9.61
CA GLU A 152 -2.42 17.19 -8.58
C GLU A 152 -3.73 16.51 -8.18
N PHE A 153 -3.78 15.90 -7.01
CA PHE A 153 -5.02 15.58 -6.31
C PHE A 153 -4.79 15.53 -4.79
N LYS A 154 -5.82 15.86 -3.99
CA LYS A 154 -5.76 15.73 -2.53
C LYS A 154 -6.11 14.30 -2.14
N GLY A 155 -5.15 13.57 -1.57
CA GLY A 155 -5.39 12.25 -0.98
C GLY A 155 -4.54 12.07 0.27
N PHE A 156 -5.16 12.10 1.44
CA PHE A 156 -4.51 11.72 2.70
C PHE A 156 -5.33 10.63 3.38
N GLY A 157 -4.64 9.63 3.95
CA GLY A 157 -5.26 8.51 4.66
C GLY A 157 -5.79 7.36 3.77
N THR A 158 -5.23 7.11 2.60
CA THR A 158 -5.82 6.14 1.64
C THR A 158 -5.68 4.66 2.04
N ILE A 159 -6.43 3.80 1.35
CA ILE A 159 -6.26 2.34 1.38
C ILE A 159 -5.12 1.93 0.44
N CYS A 160 -4.07 1.32 0.98
CA CYS A 160 -2.93 0.80 0.22
C CYS A 160 -2.79 -0.70 0.44
N HIS A 161 -2.60 -1.46 -0.63
CA HIS A 161 -2.32 -2.90 -0.59
C HIS A 161 -0.95 -3.20 -1.19
N VAL A 162 -0.12 -3.97 -0.49
CA VAL A 162 1.04 -4.65 -1.06
C VAL A 162 0.76 -6.15 -1.02
N VAL A 163 0.58 -6.75 -2.18
CA VAL A 163 0.27 -8.18 -2.35
C VAL A 163 1.48 -8.88 -2.93
N VAL A 164 1.89 -9.99 -2.33
CA VAL A 164 3.04 -10.78 -2.74
C VAL A 164 2.67 -12.26 -2.78
N THR A 165 3.21 -13.00 -3.73
CA THR A 165 2.96 -14.44 -3.89
C THR A 165 4.24 -15.17 -4.33
N ASN A 166 4.27 -16.49 -4.19
CA ASN A 166 5.25 -17.32 -4.89
C ASN A 166 4.85 -17.68 -6.32
N ALA A 167 3.57 -17.56 -6.71
CA ALA A 167 3.14 -17.87 -8.07
C ALA A 167 3.80 -16.93 -9.10
N SER A 168 4.17 -17.46 -10.27
CA SER A 168 4.73 -16.67 -11.37
C SER A 168 3.61 -16.08 -12.23
N PHE A 169 3.58 -14.76 -12.37
CA PHE A 169 2.59 -14.02 -13.15
C PHE A 169 3.23 -13.41 -14.40
N ASP A 170 2.57 -13.59 -15.55
CA ASP A 170 2.85 -12.74 -16.71
C ASP A 170 2.17 -11.36 -16.55
N HIS A 171 2.43 -10.44 -17.49
CA HIS A 171 1.84 -9.10 -17.44
C HIS A 171 0.31 -9.12 -17.43
N GLY A 172 -0.32 -10.09 -18.11
CA GLY A 172 -1.78 -10.23 -18.12
C GLY A 172 -2.31 -10.67 -16.75
N ALA A 173 -1.64 -11.62 -16.12
CA ALA A 173 -1.93 -12.07 -14.76
C ALA A 173 -1.75 -10.92 -13.74
N LEU A 174 -0.65 -10.16 -13.83
CA LEU A 174 -0.42 -8.98 -13.00
C LEU A 174 -1.55 -7.95 -13.14
N VAL A 175 -1.95 -7.59 -14.36
CA VAL A 175 -3.08 -6.67 -14.58
C VAL A 175 -4.39 -7.26 -14.03
N SER A 176 -4.66 -8.54 -14.27
CA SER A 176 -5.87 -9.20 -13.77
C SER A 176 -5.94 -9.25 -12.25
N SER A 177 -4.78 -9.32 -11.58
CA SER A 177 -4.71 -9.35 -10.12
C SER A 177 -5.18 -8.03 -9.49
N VAL A 178 -4.94 -6.89 -10.14
CA VAL A 178 -5.41 -5.57 -9.68
C VAL A 178 -6.94 -5.52 -9.62
N ILE A 179 -7.63 -6.18 -10.55
CA ILE A 179 -9.09 -6.31 -10.54
C ILE A 179 -9.53 -7.08 -9.29
N THR A 180 -8.91 -8.24 -9.03
CA THR A 180 -9.19 -9.07 -7.86
C THR A 180 -8.95 -8.31 -6.55
N VAL A 181 -7.84 -7.60 -6.42
CA VAL A 181 -7.56 -6.77 -5.23
C VAL A 181 -8.65 -5.70 -5.06
N THR A 182 -9.07 -5.06 -6.15
CA THR A 182 -10.11 -4.01 -6.12
C THR A 182 -11.47 -4.56 -5.70
N GLU A 183 -11.89 -5.70 -6.26
CA GLU A 183 -13.14 -6.37 -5.90
C GLU A 183 -13.12 -6.87 -4.45
N ALA A 184 -12.03 -7.48 -4.02
CA ALA A 184 -11.84 -7.98 -2.67
C ALA A 184 -11.87 -6.86 -1.62
N LYS A 185 -11.23 -5.72 -1.90
CA LYS A 185 -11.33 -4.52 -1.06
C LYS A 185 -12.79 -4.05 -0.95
N ASN A 186 -13.53 -4.02 -2.06
CA ASN A 186 -14.95 -3.67 -2.03
C ASN A 186 -15.78 -4.62 -1.17
N VAL A 187 -15.53 -5.94 -1.26
CA VAL A 187 -16.18 -6.93 -0.40
C VAL A 187 -15.91 -6.61 1.07
N ALA A 188 -14.66 -6.37 1.46
CA ALA A 188 -14.31 -6.02 2.83
C ALA A 188 -15.04 -4.76 3.33
N LEU A 189 -15.07 -3.69 2.54
CA LEU A 189 -15.76 -2.44 2.90
C LEU A 189 -17.27 -2.64 3.03
N GLN A 190 -17.89 -3.43 2.14
CA GLN A 190 -19.32 -3.74 2.19
C GLN A 190 -19.67 -4.58 3.42
N GLU A 191 -18.89 -5.61 3.72
CA GLU A 191 -19.11 -6.48 4.89
C GLU A 191 -18.91 -5.75 6.22
N MET A 192 -18.09 -4.68 6.23
CA MET A 192 -17.89 -3.81 7.38
C MET A 192 -18.83 -2.61 7.44
N ASP A 193 -19.76 -2.49 6.47
CA ASP A 193 -20.68 -1.37 6.32
C ASP A 193 -20.01 0.02 6.27
N ILE A 194 -18.84 0.12 5.64
CA ILE A 194 -18.14 1.40 5.49
C ILE A 194 -18.93 2.29 4.54
N ARG A 195 -19.35 3.45 5.04
CA ARG A 195 -20.12 4.45 4.30
C ARG A 195 -19.24 5.57 3.76
N SER A 196 -19.72 6.28 2.74
CA SER A 196 -19.07 7.50 2.28
C SER A 196 -19.04 8.53 3.41
N SER A 197 -17.89 9.18 3.58
CA SER A 197 -17.71 10.29 4.52
C SER A 197 -18.49 11.55 4.10
N HIS A 198 -18.95 11.62 2.85
CA HIS A 198 -19.71 12.75 2.32
C HIS A 198 -21.23 12.49 2.32
N ASN A 199 -21.64 11.22 2.20
CA ASN A 199 -23.04 10.83 2.30
C ASN A 199 -23.17 9.41 2.92
N PRO A 200 -23.66 9.31 4.18
CA PRO A 200 -23.73 8.03 4.89
C PRO A 200 -24.74 7.04 4.30
N ASP A 201 -25.66 7.47 3.43
CA ASP A 201 -26.60 6.56 2.75
C ASP A 201 -25.88 5.65 1.73
N TRP A 202 -24.64 5.97 1.35
CA TRP A 202 -23.92 5.28 0.28
C TRP A 202 -22.79 4.44 0.85
N LEU A 203 -22.74 3.16 0.47
CA LEU A 203 -21.60 2.28 0.77
C LEU A 203 -20.36 2.76 0.01
N ALA A 204 -19.27 3.01 0.73
CA ALA A 204 -17.99 3.36 0.13
C ALA A 204 -17.44 2.21 -0.73
N THR A 205 -16.66 2.56 -1.74
CA THR A 205 -15.94 1.62 -2.62
C THR A 205 -14.42 1.81 -2.52
N GLY A 206 -13.97 2.64 -1.59
CA GLY A 206 -12.60 3.07 -1.45
C GLY A 206 -12.49 4.41 -0.75
N THR A 207 -11.35 5.06 -0.91
CA THR A 207 -11.04 6.39 -0.36
C THR A 207 -10.63 7.40 -1.44
N GLY A 208 -11.03 7.13 -2.68
CA GLY A 208 -10.78 8.00 -3.85
C GLY A 208 -9.35 8.00 -4.37
N THR A 209 -8.39 7.47 -3.60
CA THR A 209 -6.94 7.52 -3.90
C THR A 209 -6.25 6.20 -3.61
N ASP A 210 -7.00 5.11 -3.63
CA ASP A 210 -6.55 3.78 -3.24
C ASP A 210 -5.43 3.28 -4.14
N GLN A 211 -4.52 2.49 -3.56
CA GLN A 211 -3.29 2.09 -4.25
C GLN A 211 -2.98 0.63 -4.05
N VAL A 212 -2.33 0.04 -5.04
CA VAL A 212 -1.98 -1.37 -5.03
C VAL A 212 -0.62 -1.60 -5.66
N ILE A 213 0.14 -2.49 -5.03
CA ILE A 213 1.29 -3.17 -5.59
C ILE A 213 0.99 -4.67 -5.56
N VAL A 214 1.23 -5.36 -6.67
CA VAL A 214 1.24 -6.83 -6.71
C VAL A 214 2.58 -7.29 -7.26
N ALA A 215 3.28 -8.15 -6.51
CA ALA A 215 4.54 -8.74 -6.91
C ALA A 215 4.41 -10.23 -7.23
N SER A 216 4.93 -10.61 -8.39
CA SER A 216 5.06 -12.01 -8.82
C SER A 216 6.09 -12.76 -7.98
N GLY A 217 6.00 -14.09 -7.98
CA GLY A 217 7.08 -14.99 -7.58
C GLY A 217 7.65 -15.76 -8.77
N PHE A 218 8.28 -16.90 -8.44
CA PHE A 218 9.02 -17.75 -9.39
C PHE A 218 8.52 -19.21 -9.41
N GLY A 219 7.45 -19.51 -8.66
CA GLY A 219 6.81 -20.82 -8.62
C GLY A 219 5.82 -21.02 -9.78
N GLU A 220 4.70 -21.68 -9.49
CA GLU A 220 3.73 -22.09 -10.52
C GLU A 220 3.22 -20.94 -11.39
N LYS A 221 3.22 -21.18 -12.71
CA LYS A 221 2.88 -20.15 -13.69
C LYS A 221 1.37 -19.98 -13.79
N CYS A 222 0.89 -18.81 -13.38
CA CYS A 222 -0.51 -18.42 -13.46
C CYS A 222 -0.69 -17.31 -14.49
N LYS A 223 -1.63 -17.49 -15.41
CA LYS A 223 -1.98 -16.49 -16.46
C LYS A 223 -3.24 -15.69 -16.15
N TYR A 224 -3.92 -16.03 -15.06
CA TYR A 224 -5.22 -15.44 -14.70
C TYR A 224 -5.46 -15.52 -13.19
N VAL A 225 -5.70 -14.36 -12.57
CA VAL A 225 -5.79 -14.21 -11.12
C VAL A 225 -7.14 -13.58 -10.78
N GLN A 226 -8.23 -14.35 -10.91
CA GLN A 226 -9.61 -13.92 -10.63
C GLN A 226 -10.44 -15.07 -10.03
N GLY A 227 -11.73 -14.84 -9.72
CA GLY A 227 -12.56 -15.72 -8.89
C GLY A 227 -12.75 -17.17 -9.34
N HIS A 228 -12.38 -17.54 -10.57
CA HIS A 228 -12.40 -18.92 -11.06
C HIS A 228 -11.07 -19.68 -10.84
N THR A 229 -10.04 -19.03 -10.29
CA THR A 229 -8.75 -19.67 -10.01
C THR A 229 -8.48 -19.71 -8.50
N VAL A 230 -7.81 -20.78 -8.05
CA VAL A 230 -7.42 -20.92 -6.65
C VAL A 230 -6.58 -19.72 -6.20
N ILE A 231 -5.61 -19.31 -7.01
CA ILE A 231 -4.77 -18.14 -6.72
C ILE A 231 -5.58 -16.83 -6.65
N GLY A 232 -6.60 -16.65 -7.50
CA GLY A 232 -7.49 -15.50 -7.43
C GLY A 232 -8.33 -15.49 -6.16
N LYS A 233 -8.90 -16.63 -5.76
CA LYS A 233 -9.61 -16.78 -4.49
C LYS A 233 -8.70 -16.49 -3.30
N MET A 234 -7.50 -17.07 -3.25
CA MET A 234 -6.53 -16.85 -2.17
C MET A 234 -6.13 -15.38 -2.06
N MET A 235 -5.90 -14.73 -3.19
CA MET A 235 -5.61 -13.29 -3.21
C MET A 235 -6.78 -12.47 -2.67
N ALA A 236 -8.00 -12.78 -3.10
CA ALA A 236 -9.19 -12.11 -2.59
C ALA A 236 -9.34 -12.29 -1.07
N ASP A 237 -9.17 -13.52 -0.57
CA ASP A 237 -9.26 -13.83 0.86
C ASP A 237 -8.20 -13.06 1.69
N ALA A 238 -6.94 -13.03 1.22
CA ALA A 238 -5.86 -12.28 1.88
C ALA A 238 -6.15 -10.76 1.92
N VAL A 239 -6.63 -10.20 0.80
CA VAL A 239 -6.99 -8.79 0.72
C VAL A 239 -8.17 -8.49 1.64
N ILE A 240 -9.24 -9.31 1.64
CA ILE A 240 -10.40 -9.10 2.50
C ILE A 240 -9.98 -9.09 3.97
N LYS A 241 -9.25 -10.12 4.42
CA LYS A 241 -8.83 -10.25 5.83
C LYS A 241 -7.94 -9.08 6.26
N SER A 242 -6.91 -8.76 5.48
CA SER A 242 -6.00 -7.65 5.82
C SER A 242 -6.69 -6.29 5.77
N THR A 243 -7.61 -6.07 4.83
CA THR A 243 -8.40 -4.82 4.74
C THR A 243 -9.27 -4.64 5.96
N LYS A 244 -9.99 -5.71 6.37
CA LYS A 244 -10.87 -5.63 7.54
C LYS A 244 -10.10 -5.28 8.81
N GLU A 245 -8.94 -5.92 9.01
CA GLU A 245 -8.13 -5.65 10.18
C GLU A 245 -7.49 -4.25 10.11
N ALA A 246 -7.01 -3.80 8.95
CA ALA A 246 -6.46 -2.44 8.79
C ALA A 246 -7.52 -1.36 9.07
N VAL A 247 -8.75 -1.56 8.59
CA VAL A 247 -9.89 -0.68 8.90
C VAL A 247 -10.20 -0.72 10.40
N ALA A 248 -10.25 -1.90 11.02
CA ALA A 248 -10.48 -2.03 12.45
C ALA A 248 -9.39 -1.31 13.28
N ASN A 249 -8.12 -1.42 12.87
CA ASN A 249 -7.01 -0.70 13.49
C ASN A 249 -7.19 0.82 13.39
N CYS A 250 -7.52 1.33 12.20
CA CYS A 250 -7.80 2.76 12.02
C CYS A 250 -9.01 3.25 12.83
N ILE A 251 -10.04 2.41 13.00
CA ILE A 251 -11.18 2.73 13.86
C ILE A 251 -10.80 2.66 15.35
N ARG A 252 -9.90 1.79 15.78
CA ARG A 252 -9.45 1.74 17.18
C ARG A 252 -8.48 2.85 17.54
N ASP A 253 -7.71 3.32 16.58
CA ASP A 253 -6.69 4.35 16.79
C ASP A 253 -7.33 5.72 17.05
N THR A 254 -7.41 6.09 18.33
CA THR A 254 -7.87 7.41 18.80
C THR A 254 -6.72 8.41 18.95
N ALA A 255 -5.46 8.00 18.75
CA ALA A 255 -4.29 8.81 19.03
C ALA A 255 -3.82 9.55 17.78
N GLY A 256 -4.43 10.71 17.49
CA GLY A 256 -3.95 11.62 16.44
C GLY A 256 -4.99 12.55 15.80
N GLN A 257 -6.17 12.74 16.38
CA GLN A 257 -7.14 13.71 15.84
C GLN A 257 -7.22 14.93 16.76
N PRO A 258 -7.05 16.17 16.23
CA PRO A 258 -7.73 17.31 16.82
C PRO A 258 -9.24 17.07 16.71
N ASP A 259 -9.97 17.41 17.77
CA ASP A 259 -11.44 17.51 17.76
C ASP A 259 -11.94 18.43 16.63
#